data_AF-A0A098CKG8-F1
#
_entry.id   AF-A0A098CKG8-F1
#
_cell.length_a   1.000
_cell.length_b   1.000
_cell.length_c   1.000
_cell.angle_alpha   90.00
_cell.angle_beta   90.00
_cell.angle_gamma   90.00
#
_symmetry.space_group_name_H-M   'P 1'
#
loop_
_entity.id
_entity.type
_entity.pdbx_description
1 polymer ?
#
loop_
_entity_poly.entity_id
_entity_poly.type
_entity_poly.pdbx_seq_one_letter_code
_entity_poly.pdbx_strand_id
1 'polypeptide(L)'
;GVHALASVRAVEDAIGVTVPPTAELVRNLMFATLQIHDHVVHFYHLHALDWVDVVSVLKADPAKTAQIASSISPWPRSSPTYFAEVQKRIKGFVDSGQLGILANGYWGNAAYKLPPELNLLAVAHYLDALEWQKEIVKIHAIFGGKNPHPNYLVGGVPCSFNMDEVNALNSERLNFVQSLITLSKEFVEQVYIPDLLAIAGFYKDTGKWGGGVSNYLAYGDMPTRGYGKPEYFRFPRGAILDRNLKEVHPVNPRDDQEIKEYISHSWYDYSGGDNEGLHPWKGETKLHYTGPKPPFTTLEGSEKYSFLKTPRWKGHAMEVGPLARVLVGYASGKSDFVTVVNDVLKKLDLPVEALFSTLGRTAARAIDCLLIQHWMQEDFDALKGQVKLNELSTFNGEKWQPSSWPDECEGVGLCEAPRGALAHYIKISKGKVVNYQLVVPTTWNGSPRDAQQQRSPFEASLIGVPCAKPDEPVELLRTIHS
;
A
#
# COMPACT_ATOMS: atom_id res chain seq x y z
N GLY A 1 -4.90 5.64 9.05
CA GLY A 1 -6.23 5.28 8.55
C GLY A 1 -6.47 3.79 8.70
N VAL A 2 -5.78 2.97 7.92
CA VAL A 2 -6.10 1.54 7.76
C VAL A 2 -6.17 0.71 9.06
N HIS A 3 -5.30 0.94 10.04
CA HIS A 3 -5.37 0.24 11.34
C HIS A 3 -6.66 0.58 12.12
N ALA A 4 -7.18 1.80 12.00
CA ALA A 4 -8.45 2.16 12.62
C ALA A 4 -9.61 1.44 11.92
N LEU A 5 -9.58 1.34 10.58
CA LEU A 5 -10.54 0.55 9.81
C LEU A 5 -10.50 -0.94 10.17
N ALA A 6 -9.31 -1.54 10.25
CA ALA A 6 -9.14 -2.93 10.68
C ALA A 6 -9.62 -3.12 12.13
N SER A 7 -9.35 -2.16 13.00
CA SER A 7 -9.79 -2.21 14.40
C SER A 7 -11.30 -2.16 14.55
N VAL A 8 -11.99 -1.24 13.86
CA VAL A 8 -13.46 -1.20 13.94
C VAL A 8 -14.07 -2.46 13.35
N ARG A 9 -13.54 -2.97 12.22
CA ARG A 9 -13.96 -4.25 11.62
C ARG A 9 -13.77 -5.43 12.59
N ALA A 10 -12.66 -5.47 13.32
CA ALA A 10 -12.38 -6.54 14.29
C ALA A 10 -13.38 -6.53 15.46
N VAL A 11 -13.70 -5.34 15.98
CA VAL A 11 -14.71 -5.19 17.03
C VAL A 11 -16.10 -5.52 16.49
N GLU A 12 -16.42 -5.07 15.27
CA GLU A 12 -17.71 -5.31 14.61
C GLU A 12 -17.97 -6.80 14.36
N ASP A 13 -16.94 -7.52 13.93
CA ASP A 13 -16.94 -8.97 13.79
C ASP A 13 -17.14 -9.66 15.16
N ALA A 14 -16.41 -9.22 16.19
CA ALA A 14 -16.50 -9.81 17.54
C ALA A 14 -17.91 -9.66 18.14
N ILE A 15 -18.48 -8.46 18.07
CA ILE A 15 -19.79 -8.19 18.68
C ILE A 15 -20.95 -8.52 17.72
N GLY A 16 -20.68 -8.82 16.45
CA GLY A 16 -21.68 -9.12 15.44
C GLY A 16 -22.59 -7.92 15.13
N VAL A 17 -22.01 -6.76 14.82
CA VAL A 17 -22.75 -5.58 14.34
C VAL A 17 -22.40 -5.30 12.87
N THR A 18 -23.40 -4.96 12.08
CA THR A 18 -23.24 -4.55 10.69
C THR A 18 -23.34 -3.03 10.56
N VAL A 19 -22.62 -2.46 9.59
CA VAL A 19 -22.63 -1.02 9.35
C VAL A 19 -23.66 -0.65 8.27
N PRO A 20 -24.27 0.55 8.34
CA PRO A 20 -25.15 1.02 7.27
C PRO A 20 -24.43 1.13 5.92
N PRO A 21 -25.12 0.97 4.78
CA PRO A 21 -24.50 1.07 3.45
C PRO A 21 -23.77 2.40 3.21
N THR A 22 -24.36 3.51 3.66
CA THR A 22 -23.75 4.85 3.55
C THR A 22 -22.44 4.94 4.35
N ALA A 23 -22.36 4.30 5.53
CA ALA A 23 -21.12 4.22 6.29
C ALA A 23 -20.06 3.34 5.62
N GLU A 24 -20.45 2.24 4.97
CA GLU A 24 -19.54 1.39 4.20
C GLU A 24 -18.94 2.16 3.01
N LEU A 25 -19.75 2.92 2.27
CA LEU A 25 -19.29 3.77 1.17
C LEU A 25 -18.30 4.85 1.66
N VAL A 26 -18.58 5.51 2.79
CA VAL A 26 -17.63 6.49 3.36
C VAL A 26 -16.32 5.81 3.77
N ARG A 27 -16.38 4.62 4.37
CA ARG A 27 -15.18 3.84 4.70
C ARG A 27 -14.38 3.45 3.47
N ASN A 28 -15.04 3.03 2.38
CA ASN A 28 -14.38 2.73 1.11
C ASN A 28 -13.72 3.98 0.51
N LEU A 29 -14.39 5.15 0.55
CA LEU A 29 -13.82 6.41 0.07
C LEU A 29 -12.58 6.84 0.87
N MET A 30 -12.62 6.71 2.20
CA MET A 30 -11.44 6.96 3.03
C MET A 30 -10.34 5.93 2.75
N PHE A 31 -10.68 4.65 2.60
CA PHE A 31 -9.70 3.65 2.25
C PHE A 31 -9.05 3.90 0.88
N ALA A 32 -9.83 4.22 -0.14
CA ALA A 32 -9.35 4.56 -1.49
C ALA A 32 -8.46 5.82 -1.47
N THR A 33 -8.87 6.85 -0.72
CA THR A 33 -8.06 8.06 -0.52
C THR A 33 -6.68 7.72 0.05
N LEU A 34 -6.62 6.88 1.08
CA LEU A 34 -5.35 6.42 1.66
C LEU A 34 -4.50 5.67 0.63
N GLN A 35 -5.09 4.72 -0.10
CA GLN A 35 -4.38 3.91 -1.08
C GLN A 35 -3.74 4.76 -2.17
N ILE A 36 -4.52 5.66 -2.78
CA ILE A 36 -4.06 6.52 -3.87
C ILE A 36 -2.98 7.49 -3.37
N HIS A 37 -3.20 8.11 -2.21
CA HIS A 37 -2.20 9.00 -1.59
C HIS A 37 -0.89 8.27 -1.28
N ASP A 38 -0.94 7.12 -0.60
CA ASP A 38 0.26 6.36 -0.21
C ASP A 38 1.02 5.87 -1.44
N HIS A 39 0.32 5.36 -2.47
CA HIS A 39 0.96 4.86 -3.69
C HIS A 39 1.69 5.95 -4.47
N VAL A 40 1.06 7.12 -4.64
CA VAL A 40 1.68 8.25 -5.36
C VAL A 40 2.85 8.83 -4.55
N VAL A 41 2.68 9.06 -3.25
CA VAL A 41 3.76 9.54 -2.37
C VAL A 41 4.91 8.54 -2.34
N HIS A 42 4.62 7.25 -2.27
CA HIS A 42 5.63 6.21 -2.32
C HIS A 42 6.43 6.26 -3.63
N PHE A 43 5.74 6.28 -4.78
CA PHE A 43 6.42 6.30 -6.07
C PHE A 43 7.36 7.50 -6.20
N TYR A 44 6.88 8.71 -5.93
CA TYR A 44 7.70 9.90 -6.12
C TYR A 44 8.68 10.12 -4.96
N HIS A 45 8.22 10.13 -3.72
CA HIS A 45 8.99 10.65 -2.59
C HIS A 45 9.82 9.60 -1.86
N LEU A 46 9.57 8.30 -2.10
CA LEU A 46 10.35 7.21 -1.52
C LEU A 46 11.14 6.41 -2.56
N HIS A 47 10.57 6.20 -3.75
CA HIS A 47 11.12 5.25 -4.72
C HIS A 47 11.77 5.90 -5.94
N ALA A 48 11.26 7.03 -6.45
CA ALA A 48 11.71 7.59 -7.73
C ALA A 48 13.20 7.95 -7.73
N LEU A 49 13.77 8.36 -6.60
CA LEU A 49 15.18 8.72 -6.49
C LEU A 49 16.13 7.52 -6.64
N ASP A 50 15.62 6.29 -6.59
CA ASP A 50 16.41 5.11 -6.95
C ASP A 50 16.56 4.98 -8.48
N TRP A 51 15.70 5.64 -9.26
CA TRP A 51 15.60 5.53 -10.72
C TRP A 51 15.95 6.82 -11.46
N VAL A 52 15.84 7.97 -10.77
CA VAL A 52 15.99 9.32 -11.29
C VAL A 52 17.27 9.95 -10.73
N ASP A 53 18.17 10.35 -11.63
CA ASP A 53 19.38 11.09 -11.25
C ASP A 53 19.07 12.59 -11.20
N VAL A 54 19.00 13.14 -9.98
CA VAL A 54 18.64 14.54 -9.76
C VAL A 54 19.73 15.50 -10.23
N VAL A 55 21.01 15.12 -10.22
CA VAL A 55 22.09 16.01 -10.70
C VAL A 55 22.12 16.02 -12.23
N SER A 56 21.73 14.92 -12.86
CA SER A 56 21.62 14.86 -14.32
C SER A 56 20.64 15.89 -14.91
N VAL A 57 19.68 16.41 -14.14
CA VAL A 57 18.70 17.39 -14.64
C VAL A 57 19.34 18.70 -15.09
N LEU A 58 20.53 19.04 -14.56
CA LEU A 58 21.27 20.25 -14.92
C LEU A 58 21.77 20.23 -16.38
N LYS A 59 21.75 19.05 -17.02
CA LYS A 59 22.16 18.82 -18.40
C LYS A 59 20.96 18.76 -19.37
N ALA A 60 19.74 18.78 -18.85
CA ALA A 60 18.53 18.62 -19.65
C ALA A 60 18.23 19.84 -20.51
N ASP A 61 17.67 19.62 -21.69
CA ASP A 61 17.02 20.67 -22.49
C ASP A 61 15.54 20.80 -22.08
N PRO A 62 15.10 21.94 -21.49
CA PRO A 62 13.71 22.14 -21.08
C PRO A 62 12.70 22.04 -22.23
N ALA A 63 13.07 22.43 -23.46
CA ALA A 63 12.18 22.35 -24.61
C ALA A 63 11.98 20.91 -25.07
N LYS A 64 13.03 20.09 -25.06
CA LYS A 64 12.90 18.65 -25.32
C LYS A 64 12.14 17.93 -24.21
N THR A 65 12.36 18.34 -22.96
CA THR A 65 11.59 17.81 -21.81
C THR A 65 10.10 18.07 -21.99
N ALA A 66 9.72 19.28 -22.42
CA ALA A 66 8.35 19.61 -22.77
C ALA A 66 7.78 18.74 -23.90
N GLN A 67 8.55 18.52 -24.97
CA GLN A 67 8.14 17.64 -26.07
C GLN A 67 7.88 16.20 -25.60
N ILE A 68 8.77 15.67 -24.75
CA ILE A 68 8.59 14.33 -24.15
C ILE A 68 7.32 14.31 -23.30
N ALA A 69 7.14 15.28 -22.39
CA ALA A 69 5.97 15.36 -21.52
C ALA A 69 4.65 15.35 -22.31
N SER A 70 4.54 16.19 -23.35
CA SER A 70 3.35 16.25 -24.20
C SER A 70 3.15 14.99 -25.07
N SER A 71 4.21 14.23 -25.34
CA SER A 71 4.09 12.98 -26.11
C SER A 71 3.53 11.81 -25.31
N ILE A 72 3.68 11.83 -23.98
CA ILE A 72 3.25 10.74 -23.09
C ILE A 72 1.99 11.05 -22.31
N SER A 73 1.62 12.33 -22.19
CA SER A 73 0.52 12.76 -21.33
C SER A 73 -0.12 14.10 -21.76
N PRO A 74 -1.44 14.27 -21.58
CA PRO A 74 -2.11 15.57 -21.72
C PRO A 74 -1.93 16.50 -20.49
N TRP A 75 -1.10 16.15 -19.51
CA TRP A 75 -0.90 16.96 -18.30
C TRP A 75 -0.49 18.41 -18.63
N PRO A 76 -1.23 19.42 -18.14
CA PRO A 76 -1.08 20.80 -18.59
C PRO A 76 0.21 21.48 -18.13
N ARG A 77 0.84 21.03 -17.04
CA ARG A 77 2.10 21.60 -16.55
C ARG A 77 3.30 20.98 -17.27
N SER A 78 3.39 21.26 -18.58
CA SER A 78 4.36 20.63 -19.49
C SER A 78 5.07 21.63 -20.41
N SER A 79 5.07 22.93 -20.09
CA SER A 79 5.71 23.95 -20.93
C SER A 79 7.24 23.99 -20.80
N PRO A 80 7.99 24.42 -21.85
CA PRO A 80 9.44 24.62 -21.74
C PRO A 80 9.84 25.58 -20.62
N THR A 81 9.06 26.66 -20.41
CA THR A 81 9.28 27.62 -19.34
C THR A 81 9.18 26.97 -17.96
N TYR A 82 8.16 26.12 -17.74
CA TYR A 82 7.98 25.41 -16.49
C TYR A 82 9.19 24.51 -16.17
N PHE A 83 9.64 23.72 -17.14
CA PHE A 83 10.82 22.86 -16.94
C PHE A 83 12.11 23.66 -16.74
N ALA A 84 12.27 24.81 -17.40
CA ALA A 84 13.41 25.69 -17.17
C ALA A 84 13.42 26.29 -15.75
N GLU A 85 12.25 26.63 -15.21
CA GLU A 85 12.10 27.10 -13.83
C GLU A 85 12.44 26.01 -12.81
N VAL A 86 11.96 24.77 -13.02
CA VAL A 86 12.32 23.62 -12.19
C VAL A 86 13.81 23.38 -12.24
N GLN A 87 14.41 23.32 -13.43
CA GLN A 87 15.86 23.13 -13.60
C GLN A 87 16.65 24.24 -12.90
N LYS A 88 16.24 25.50 -13.04
CA LYS A 88 16.87 26.65 -12.36
C LYS A 88 16.78 26.52 -10.84
N ARG A 89 15.64 26.06 -10.31
CA ARG A 89 15.45 25.82 -8.87
C ARG A 89 16.40 24.74 -8.36
N ILE A 90 16.52 23.61 -9.07
CA ILE A 90 17.47 22.56 -8.72
C ILE A 90 18.92 23.06 -8.82
N LYS A 91 19.25 23.81 -9.88
CA LYS A 91 20.58 24.44 -10.02
C LYS A 91 20.92 25.33 -8.84
N GLY A 92 20.01 26.22 -8.44
CA GLY A 92 20.23 27.09 -7.27
C GLY A 92 20.46 26.30 -5.97
N PHE A 93 19.73 25.20 -5.80
CA PHE A 93 19.92 24.30 -4.66
C PHE A 93 21.29 23.61 -4.68
N VAL A 94 21.72 23.12 -5.83
CA VAL A 94 23.06 22.51 -6.00
C VAL A 94 24.18 23.53 -5.80
N ASP A 95 24.08 24.70 -6.42
CA ASP A 95 25.08 25.78 -6.33
C ASP A 95 25.23 26.31 -4.89
N SER A 96 24.20 26.18 -4.04
CA SER A 96 24.26 26.59 -2.64
C SER A 96 25.20 25.75 -1.78
N GLY A 97 25.56 24.53 -2.22
CA GLY A 97 26.28 23.54 -1.43
C GLY A 97 25.46 22.91 -0.29
N GLN A 98 24.23 23.38 -0.05
CA GLN A 98 23.33 22.87 1.00
C GLN A 98 22.34 21.86 0.43
N LEU A 99 22.85 20.70 0.02
CA LEU A 99 22.09 19.68 -0.71
C LEU A 99 20.99 18.96 0.09
N GLY A 100 20.88 19.19 1.41
CA GLY A 100 19.82 18.60 2.24
C GLY A 100 19.64 17.09 2.00
N ILE A 101 18.43 16.68 1.61
CA ILE A 101 18.10 15.27 1.31
C ILE A 101 18.84 14.70 0.08
N LEU A 102 19.44 15.56 -0.76
CA LEU A 102 20.22 15.14 -1.93
C LEU A 102 21.72 15.00 -1.62
N ALA A 103 22.16 15.36 -0.41
CA ALA A 103 23.55 15.20 0.00
C ALA A 103 23.93 13.71 0.04
N ASN A 104 25.12 13.38 -0.46
CA ASN A 104 25.65 12.01 -0.52
C ASN A 104 24.73 10.99 -1.23
N GLY A 105 23.83 11.46 -2.10
CA GLY A 105 23.10 10.57 -3.00
C GLY A 105 24.03 9.95 -4.04
N TYR A 106 23.57 8.86 -4.67
CA TYR A 106 24.38 8.06 -5.60
C TYR A 106 24.41 8.63 -7.03
N TRP A 107 24.38 9.96 -7.16
CA TRP A 107 24.24 10.66 -8.44
C TRP A 107 25.40 10.35 -9.39
N GLY A 108 25.10 10.10 -10.66
CA GLY A 108 26.07 9.66 -11.66
C GLY A 108 26.45 8.17 -11.59
N ASN A 109 25.88 7.40 -10.67
CA ASN A 109 26.06 5.94 -10.65
C ASN A 109 25.54 5.31 -11.95
N ALA A 110 26.27 4.33 -12.48
CA ALA A 110 25.95 3.65 -13.74
C ALA A 110 24.61 2.90 -13.73
N ALA A 111 24.03 2.66 -12.55
CA ALA A 111 22.70 2.12 -12.39
C ALA A 111 21.60 3.08 -12.86
N TYR A 112 21.85 4.39 -12.96
CA TYR A 112 20.91 5.37 -13.51
C TYR A 112 20.98 5.40 -15.05
N LYS A 113 19.84 5.15 -15.70
CA LYS A 113 19.75 4.95 -17.16
C LYS A 113 18.92 6.00 -17.89
N LEU A 114 18.21 6.87 -17.16
CA LEU A 114 17.34 7.86 -17.75
C LEU A 114 18.15 8.99 -18.40
N PRO A 115 17.74 9.50 -19.58
CA PRO A 115 18.33 10.70 -20.15
C PRO A 115 18.02 11.93 -19.28
N PRO A 116 18.85 13.00 -19.34
CA PRO A 116 18.64 14.22 -18.58
C PRO A 116 17.21 14.78 -18.65
N GLU A 117 16.59 14.78 -19.84
CA GLU A 117 15.25 15.30 -20.05
C GLU A 117 14.18 14.51 -19.27
N LEU A 118 14.29 13.18 -19.23
CA LEU A 118 13.35 12.35 -18.48
C LEU A 118 13.59 12.45 -16.97
N ASN A 119 14.84 12.65 -16.53
CA ASN A 119 15.13 13.00 -15.14
C ASN A 119 14.49 14.35 -14.76
N LEU A 120 14.58 15.37 -15.62
CA LEU A 120 13.96 16.68 -15.35
C LEU A 120 12.44 16.58 -15.29
N LEU A 121 11.82 15.80 -16.17
CA LEU A 121 10.39 15.51 -16.12
C LEU A 121 9.99 14.87 -14.78
N ALA A 122 10.68 13.79 -14.40
CA ALA A 122 10.37 13.07 -13.17
C ALA A 122 10.61 13.93 -11.90
N VAL A 123 11.64 14.78 -11.88
CA VAL A 123 11.87 15.74 -10.77
C VAL A 123 10.79 16.82 -10.73
N ALA A 124 10.30 17.31 -11.88
CA ALA A 124 9.17 18.24 -11.89
C ALA A 124 7.91 17.58 -11.31
N HIS A 125 7.59 16.35 -11.73
CA HIS A 125 6.46 15.60 -11.21
C HIS A 125 6.62 15.17 -9.75
N TYR A 126 7.85 14.94 -9.26
CA TYR A 126 8.14 14.75 -7.83
C TYR A 126 7.68 15.96 -7.01
N LEU A 127 7.99 17.18 -7.49
CA LEU A 127 7.58 18.42 -6.82
C LEU A 127 6.06 18.64 -6.92
N ASP A 128 5.47 18.31 -8.07
CA ASP A 128 4.01 18.42 -8.25
C ASP A 128 3.25 17.43 -7.38
N ALA A 129 3.76 16.20 -7.22
CA ALA A 129 3.22 15.21 -6.31
C ALA A 129 3.26 15.70 -4.85
N LEU A 130 4.30 16.45 -4.46
CA LEU A 130 4.43 17.00 -3.10
C LEU A 130 3.36 18.06 -2.79
N GLU A 131 2.99 18.84 -3.79
CA GLU A 131 1.91 19.83 -3.71
C GLU A 131 0.53 19.16 -3.79
N TRP A 132 0.35 18.19 -4.70
CA TRP A 132 -0.90 17.47 -4.91
C TRP A 132 -1.31 16.62 -3.69
N GLN A 133 -0.36 15.95 -3.04
CA GLN A 133 -0.67 14.95 -2.00
C GLN A 133 -1.40 15.55 -0.79
N LYS A 134 -1.15 16.82 -0.44
CA LYS A 134 -1.83 17.50 0.68
C LYS A 134 -3.28 17.86 0.36
N GLU A 135 -3.65 17.92 -0.92
CA GLU A 135 -5.00 18.21 -1.37
C GLU A 135 -5.88 16.98 -1.24
N ILE A 136 -5.41 15.83 -1.73
CA ILE A 136 -6.21 14.60 -1.78
C ILE A 136 -6.61 14.12 -0.38
N VAL A 137 -5.73 14.29 0.60
CA VAL A 137 -6.03 13.93 2.00
C VAL A 137 -7.12 14.79 2.65
N LYS A 138 -7.57 15.89 2.02
CA LYS A 138 -8.73 16.65 2.51
C LYS A 138 -10.02 15.84 2.46
N ILE A 139 -10.10 14.79 1.64
CA ILE A 139 -11.22 13.83 1.67
C ILE A 139 -11.29 13.13 3.04
N HIS A 140 -10.15 12.73 3.63
CA HIS A 140 -10.11 12.25 5.01
C HIS A 140 -10.49 13.33 6.02
N ALA A 141 -10.11 14.59 5.80
CA ALA A 141 -10.48 15.67 6.70
C ALA A 141 -12.00 15.91 6.71
N ILE A 142 -12.66 15.79 5.56
CA ILE A 142 -14.11 15.96 5.42
C ILE A 142 -14.87 14.83 6.13
N PHE A 143 -14.51 13.56 5.88
CA PHE A 143 -15.24 12.42 6.45
C PHE A 143 -14.76 12.02 7.87
N GLY A 144 -13.47 12.19 8.14
CA GLY A 144 -12.82 11.74 9.37
C GLY A 144 -12.28 12.86 10.26
N GLY A 145 -12.47 14.12 9.89
CA GLY A 145 -12.10 15.31 10.68
C GLY A 145 -10.65 15.78 10.53
N LYS A 146 -9.70 14.90 10.19
CA LYS A 146 -8.28 15.26 9.99
C LYS A 146 -7.48 14.24 9.18
N ASN A 147 -6.32 14.66 8.69
CA ASN A 147 -5.24 13.79 8.23
C ASN A 147 -3.89 14.41 8.64
N PRO A 148 -2.94 13.65 9.21
CA PRO A 148 -2.98 12.22 9.53
C PRO A 148 -3.96 11.84 10.66
N HIS A 149 -4.21 10.53 10.78
CA HIS A 149 -5.09 9.93 11.80
C HIS A 149 -6.56 10.43 11.80
N PRO A 150 -7.32 10.19 10.72
CA PRO A 150 -8.77 10.44 10.74
C PRO A 150 -9.48 9.56 11.78
N ASN A 151 -10.65 10.03 12.23
CA ASN A 151 -11.48 9.33 13.20
C ASN A 151 -12.36 8.26 12.52
N TYR A 152 -12.61 7.17 13.24
CA TYR A 152 -13.53 6.09 12.86
C TYR A 152 -14.45 5.78 14.04
N LEU A 153 -15.53 5.01 13.79
CA LEU A 153 -16.53 4.65 14.79
C LEU A 153 -16.92 3.17 14.61
N VAL A 154 -16.93 2.38 15.68
CA VAL A 154 -17.51 1.02 15.66
C VAL A 154 -19.00 1.14 15.36
N GLY A 155 -19.51 0.40 14.38
CA GLY A 155 -20.91 0.49 13.94
C GLY A 155 -21.15 1.48 12.80
N GLY A 156 -20.14 2.22 12.33
CA GLY A 156 -20.30 3.11 11.17
C GLY A 156 -19.20 4.15 10.98
N VAL A 157 -19.59 5.41 10.79
CA VAL A 157 -18.69 6.56 10.68
C VAL A 157 -19.24 7.73 11.51
N PRO A 158 -18.37 8.61 12.06
CA PRO A 158 -18.82 9.69 12.93
C PRO A 158 -19.41 10.89 12.17
N CYS A 159 -19.16 11.00 10.86
CA CYS A 159 -19.68 12.10 10.05
C CYS A 159 -21.15 11.85 9.67
N SER A 160 -22.04 12.76 10.07
CA SER A 160 -23.46 12.73 9.69
C SER A 160 -23.72 13.51 8.40
N PHE A 161 -24.78 13.12 7.68
CA PHE A 161 -25.26 13.82 6.50
C PHE A 161 -26.55 14.58 6.85
N ASN A 162 -26.61 15.84 6.46
CA ASN A 162 -27.83 16.64 6.48
C ASN A 162 -27.69 17.74 5.42
N MET A 163 -28.55 17.71 4.40
CA MET A 163 -28.44 18.62 3.25
C MET A 163 -28.85 20.05 3.57
N ASP A 164 -29.54 20.28 4.68
CA ASP A 164 -30.05 21.58 5.11
C ASP A 164 -29.22 22.22 6.24
N GLU A 165 -28.27 21.48 6.82
CA GLU A 165 -27.42 21.95 7.92
C GLU A 165 -25.99 22.27 7.47
N VAL A 166 -25.46 23.39 7.97
CA VAL A 166 -24.09 23.84 7.68
C VAL A 166 -23.04 23.00 8.41
N ASN A 167 -23.40 22.42 9.56
CA ASN A 167 -22.48 21.67 10.43
C ASN A 167 -22.40 20.17 10.10
N ALA A 168 -23.18 19.69 9.12
CA ALA A 168 -23.18 18.31 8.66
C ALA A 168 -22.56 18.20 7.25
N LEU A 169 -22.37 16.97 6.76
CA LEU A 169 -22.05 16.75 5.36
C LEU A 169 -23.27 17.11 4.51
N ASN A 170 -23.10 18.11 3.66
CA ASN A 170 -24.11 18.69 2.78
C ASN A 170 -23.60 18.76 1.33
N SER A 171 -24.42 19.29 0.42
CA SER A 171 -24.10 19.41 -1.00
C SER A 171 -22.79 20.15 -1.29
N GLU A 172 -22.46 21.19 -0.51
CA GLU A 172 -21.20 21.94 -0.68
C GLU A 172 -20.00 21.03 -0.40
N ARG A 173 -20.02 20.31 0.73
CA ARG A 173 -18.94 19.38 1.11
C ARG A 173 -18.79 18.25 0.10
N LEU A 174 -19.89 17.71 -0.41
CA LEU A 174 -19.86 16.65 -1.42
C LEU A 174 -19.33 17.16 -2.77
N ASN A 175 -19.70 18.36 -3.19
CA ASN A 175 -19.13 18.97 -4.40
C ASN A 175 -17.61 19.19 -4.26
N PHE A 176 -17.15 19.59 -3.07
CA PHE A 176 -15.72 19.70 -2.81
C PHE A 176 -15.03 18.32 -2.87
N VAL A 177 -15.59 17.27 -2.27
CA VAL A 177 -15.08 15.89 -2.42
C VAL A 177 -15.00 15.49 -3.90
N GLN A 178 -16.03 15.78 -4.71
CA GLN A 178 -16.01 15.48 -6.15
C GLN A 178 -14.82 16.15 -6.85
N SER A 179 -14.54 17.43 -6.57
CA SER A 179 -13.40 18.13 -7.17
C SER A 179 -12.05 17.51 -6.77
N LEU A 180 -11.92 17.02 -5.53
CA LEU A 180 -10.72 16.35 -5.05
C LEU A 180 -10.55 14.98 -5.72
N ILE A 181 -11.64 14.24 -5.93
CA ILE A 181 -11.63 12.97 -6.67
C ILE A 181 -11.21 13.21 -8.13
N THR A 182 -11.73 14.25 -8.78
CA THR A 182 -11.33 14.63 -10.15
C THR A 182 -9.83 14.97 -10.22
N LEU A 183 -9.34 15.81 -9.30
CA LEU A 183 -7.92 16.14 -9.20
C LEU A 183 -7.05 14.91 -8.96
N SER A 184 -7.51 13.97 -8.13
CA SER A 184 -6.84 12.70 -7.89
C SER A 184 -6.74 11.87 -9.17
N LYS A 185 -7.86 11.74 -9.89
CA LYS A 185 -7.94 11.00 -11.16
C LYS A 185 -7.01 11.58 -12.21
N GLU A 186 -7.04 12.91 -12.40
CA GLU A 186 -6.18 13.59 -13.37
C GLU A 186 -4.71 13.34 -13.06
N PHE A 187 -4.29 13.45 -11.80
CA PHE A 187 -2.88 13.22 -11.44
C PHE A 187 -2.46 11.75 -11.60
N VAL A 188 -3.29 10.80 -11.16
CA VAL A 188 -3.00 9.37 -11.32
C VAL A 188 -2.84 9.03 -12.80
N GLU A 189 -3.82 9.41 -13.64
CA GLU A 189 -3.85 9.00 -15.04
C GLU A 189 -2.92 9.78 -15.95
N GLN A 190 -2.63 11.04 -15.63
CA GLN A 190 -1.84 11.94 -16.48
C GLN A 190 -0.43 12.19 -15.96
N VAL A 191 -0.11 11.82 -14.71
CA VAL A 191 1.24 12.02 -14.15
C VAL A 191 1.84 10.69 -13.70
N TYR A 192 1.22 10.03 -12.73
CA TYR A 192 1.79 8.80 -12.15
C TYR A 192 1.92 7.65 -13.15
N ILE A 193 0.84 7.28 -13.85
CA ILE A 193 0.88 6.15 -14.79
C ILE A 193 1.82 6.41 -15.98
N PRO A 194 1.77 7.57 -16.67
CA PRO A 194 2.70 7.87 -17.76
C PRO A 194 4.17 7.88 -17.32
N ASP A 195 4.49 8.46 -16.17
CA ASP A 195 5.86 8.50 -15.65
C ASP A 195 6.38 7.09 -15.38
N LEU A 196 5.58 6.25 -14.72
CA LEU A 196 5.97 4.86 -14.46
C LEU A 196 6.27 4.12 -15.76
N LEU A 197 5.41 4.24 -16.78
CA LEU A 197 5.63 3.57 -18.06
C LEU A 197 6.87 4.10 -18.78
N ALA A 198 7.09 5.41 -18.77
CA ALA A 198 8.26 6.04 -19.37
C ALA A 198 9.56 5.59 -18.67
N ILE A 199 9.59 5.61 -17.34
CA ILE A 199 10.75 5.18 -16.54
C ILE A 199 10.99 3.68 -16.72
N ALA A 200 9.95 2.85 -16.59
CA ALA A 200 10.04 1.39 -16.76
C ALA A 200 10.63 0.97 -18.11
N GLY A 201 10.39 1.76 -19.17
CA GLY A 201 10.97 1.54 -20.50
C GLY A 201 12.51 1.48 -20.52
N PHE A 202 13.18 2.21 -19.62
CA PHE A 202 14.65 2.22 -19.49
C PHE A 202 15.18 1.15 -18.52
N TYR A 203 14.29 0.54 -17.74
CA TYR A 203 14.64 -0.39 -16.66
C TYR A 203 13.99 -1.76 -16.80
N LYS A 204 13.64 -2.17 -18.02
CA LYS A 204 13.03 -3.48 -18.31
C LYS A 204 13.84 -4.67 -17.81
N ASP A 205 15.17 -4.53 -17.70
CA ASP A 205 16.05 -5.56 -17.14
C ASP A 205 15.76 -5.87 -15.67
N THR A 206 15.21 -4.90 -14.92
CA THR A 206 14.76 -5.11 -13.54
C THR A 206 13.50 -5.99 -13.44
N GLY A 207 12.89 -6.32 -14.58
CA GLY A 207 11.89 -7.36 -14.74
C GLY A 207 12.41 -8.79 -14.59
N LYS A 208 13.73 -8.98 -14.43
CA LYS A 208 14.39 -10.31 -14.40
C LYS A 208 14.93 -10.71 -13.03
N TRP A 209 14.91 -9.81 -12.05
CA TRP A 209 15.46 -10.05 -10.72
C TRP A 209 14.57 -9.42 -9.65
N GLY A 210 14.88 -9.67 -8.38
CA GLY A 210 14.09 -9.13 -7.29
C GLY A 210 12.82 -9.93 -6.99
N GLY A 211 12.57 -11.07 -7.63
CA GLY A 211 11.28 -11.76 -7.56
C GLY A 211 10.89 -12.35 -6.20
N GLY A 212 11.85 -12.52 -5.28
CA GLY A 212 11.57 -12.95 -3.91
C GLY A 212 11.02 -14.37 -3.81
N VAL A 213 10.12 -14.58 -2.85
CA VAL A 213 9.41 -15.85 -2.66
C VAL A 213 8.47 -16.13 -3.85
N SER A 214 7.93 -17.35 -3.91
CA SER A 214 7.02 -17.78 -4.98
C SER A 214 5.54 -17.70 -4.61
N ASN A 215 5.22 -17.29 -3.37
CA ASN A 215 3.86 -17.35 -2.82
C ASN A 215 3.33 -15.96 -2.49
N TYR A 216 2.04 -15.74 -2.75
CA TYR A 216 1.39 -14.44 -2.60
C TYR A 216 0.08 -14.56 -1.82
N LEU A 217 -0.22 -13.58 -0.97
CA LEU A 217 -1.39 -13.59 -0.09
C LEU A 217 -2.16 -12.26 -0.15
N ALA A 218 -3.47 -12.36 -0.35
CA ALA A 218 -4.41 -11.25 -0.25
C ALA A 218 -5.63 -11.65 0.60
N TYR A 219 -5.99 -10.83 1.58
CA TYR A 219 -7.19 -10.98 2.40
C TYR A 219 -8.46 -10.45 1.71
N GLY A 220 -8.30 -9.63 0.67
CA GLY A 220 -9.39 -9.00 -0.05
C GLY A 220 -10.04 -7.83 0.73
N ASP A 221 -10.58 -6.87 0.00
CA ASP A 221 -11.17 -5.63 0.55
C ASP A 221 -12.00 -4.90 -0.52
N MET A 222 -12.46 -3.68 -0.20
CA MET A 222 -13.38 -2.86 -1.00
C MET A 222 -14.71 -3.60 -1.22
N PRO A 223 -15.49 -3.85 -0.15
CA PRO A 223 -16.79 -4.49 -0.25
C PRO A 223 -17.78 -3.65 -1.06
N THR A 224 -18.60 -4.34 -1.86
CA THR A 224 -19.69 -3.71 -2.64
C THR A 224 -21.08 -4.15 -2.19
N ARG A 225 -21.16 -5.20 -1.36
CA ARG A 225 -22.42 -5.78 -0.85
C ARG A 225 -22.32 -6.17 0.62
N GLY A 226 -21.59 -5.39 1.41
CA GLY A 226 -21.30 -5.68 2.81
C GLY A 226 -19.97 -6.37 3.02
N TYR A 227 -19.22 -5.92 4.03
CA TYR A 227 -17.93 -6.48 4.44
C TYR A 227 -17.95 -7.99 4.75
N GLY A 228 -19.07 -8.53 5.23
CA GLY A 228 -19.21 -9.97 5.52
C GLY A 228 -19.30 -10.89 4.29
N LYS A 229 -19.27 -10.34 3.07
CA LYS A 229 -19.44 -11.11 1.81
C LYS A 229 -18.21 -10.98 0.90
N PRO A 230 -17.12 -11.72 1.20
CA PRO A 230 -15.86 -11.60 0.49
C PRO A 230 -15.94 -11.91 -1.02
N GLU A 231 -16.95 -12.66 -1.47
CA GLU A 231 -17.22 -12.94 -2.87
C GLU A 231 -17.59 -11.68 -3.69
N TYR A 232 -18.02 -10.61 -3.03
CA TYR A 232 -18.35 -9.32 -3.65
C TYR A 232 -17.29 -8.24 -3.43
N PHE A 233 -16.10 -8.61 -2.96
CA PHE A 233 -15.00 -7.67 -2.82
C PHE A 233 -14.41 -7.31 -4.19
N ARG A 234 -14.05 -6.03 -4.38
CA ARG A 234 -13.33 -5.63 -5.59
C ARG A 234 -11.92 -6.23 -5.61
N PHE A 235 -11.20 -6.17 -4.48
CA PHE A 235 -9.99 -6.97 -4.27
C PHE A 235 -10.35 -8.39 -3.85
N PRO A 236 -10.12 -9.42 -4.69
CA PRO A 236 -10.43 -10.78 -4.32
C PRO A 236 -9.52 -11.28 -3.19
N ARG A 237 -10.09 -12.13 -2.33
CA ARG A 237 -9.37 -12.86 -1.29
C ARG A 237 -8.78 -14.14 -1.88
N GLY A 238 -7.51 -14.42 -1.59
CA GLY A 238 -6.89 -15.67 -2.01
C GLY A 238 -5.38 -15.73 -1.76
N ALA A 239 -4.84 -16.93 -1.94
CA ALA A 239 -3.41 -17.18 -1.93
C ALA A 239 -2.97 -17.86 -3.24
N ILE A 240 -1.77 -17.52 -3.70
CA ILE A 240 -1.10 -18.18 -4.83
C ILE A 240 0.13 -18.87 -4.27
N LEU A 241 0.34 -20.13 -4.65
CA LEU A 241 1.56 -20.88 -4.33
C LEU A 241 2.38 -21.10 -5.60
N ASP A 242 3.70 -21.14 -5.44
CA ASP A 242 4.63 -21.55 -6.51
C ASP A 242 4.49 -20.76 -7.83
N ARG A 243 4.04 -19.51 -7.75
CA ARG A 243 3.72 -18.62 -8.89
C ARG A 243 2.67 -19.23 -9.85
N ASN A 244 1.89 -20.20 -9.39
CA ASN A 244 0.87 -20.86 -10.20
C ASN A 244 -0.37 -19.97 -10.36
N LEU A 245 -0.42 -19.18 -11.43
CA LEU A 245 -1.55 -18.28 -11.74
C LEU A 245 -2.82 -19.01 -12.24
N LYS A 246 -2.82 -20.35 -12.28
CA LYS A 246 -4.00 -21.14 -12.66
C LYS A 246 -4.84 -21.56 -11.45
N GLU A 247 -4.34 -21.33 -10.25
CA GLU A 247 -4.99 -21.74 -9.01
C GLU A 247 -4.93 -20.61 -7.99
N VAL A 248 -6.08 -20.32 -7.37
CA VAL A 248 -6.19 -19.40 -6.25
C VAL A 248 -6.76 -20.18 -5.08
N HIS A 249 -5.94 -20.35 -4.04
CA HIS A 249 -6.34 -21.06 -2.84
C HIS A 249 -7.20 -20.16 -1.95
N PRO A 250 -8.28 -20.70 -1.33
CA PRO A 250 -9.07 -19.96 -0.38
C PRO A 250 -8.26 -19.65 0.88
N VAL A 251 -8.53 -18.49 1.48
CA VAL A 251 -7.91 -18.03 2.73
C VAL A 251 -9.01 -17.86 3.77
N ASN A 252 -8.85 -18.53 4.91
CA ASN A 252 -9.71 -18.42 6.07
C ASN A 252 -8.91 -17.88 7.26
N PRO A 253 -9.02 -16.59 7.59
CA PRO A 253 -8.29 -15.99 8.70
C PRO A 253 -8.74 -16.52 10.07
N ARG A 254 -9.87 -17.23 10.17
CA ARG A 254 -10.36 -17.81 11.43
C ARG A 254 -9.84 -19.24 11.67
N ASP A 255 -9.26 -19.87 10.66
CA ASP A 255 -8.70 -21.20 10.79
C ASP A 255 -7.33 -21.10 11.48
N ASP A 256 -7.23 -21.70 12.67
CA ASP A 256 -6.04 -21.62 13.52
C ASP A 256 -4.83 -22.40 12.98
N GLN A 257 -5.01 -23.13 11.86
CA GLN A 257 -3.94 -23.78 11.12
C GLN A 257 -3.42 -22.96 9.94
N GLU A 258 -4.11 -21.89 9.54
CA GLU A 258 -3.68 -21.06 8.41
C GLU A 258 -2.60 -20.05 8.82
N ILE A 259 -2.96 -18.99 9.53
CA ILE A 259 -2.05 -17.89 9.83
C ILE A 259 -1.41 -18.12 11.20
N LYS A 260 -0.09 -18.31 11.24
CA LYS A 260 0.68 -18.43 12.48
C LYS A 260 1.87 -17.49 12.46
N GLU A 261 2.19 -16.90 13.60
CA GLU A 261 3.42 -16.14 13.82
C GLU A 261 4.42 -16.92 14.66
N TYR A 262 5.65 -17.00 14.17
CA TYR A 262 6.80 -17.63 14.82
C TYR A 262 7.76 -16.56 15.34
N ILE A 263 8.66 -16.95 16.25
CA ILE A 263 9.63 -16.04 16.88
C ILE A 263 11.06 -16.58 16.90
N SER A 264 11.36 -17.65 16.16
CA SER A 264 12.64 -18.36 16.25
C SER A 264 13.86 -17.45 16.01
N HIS A 265 13.72 -16.40 15.20
CA HIS A 265 14.78 -15.40 14.94
C HIS A 265 14.36 -13.97 15.32
N SER A 266 13.36 -13.84 16.20
CA SER A 266 12.75 -12.57 16.61
C SER A 266 12.93 -12.33 18.10
N TRP A 267 13.13 -11.09 18.53
CA TRP A 267 13.39 -10.69 19.92
C TRP A 267 12.14 -10.71 20.82
N TYR A 268 11.58 -11.91 20.99
CA TYR A 268 10.42 -12.22 21.82
C TYR A 268 10.58 -13.56 22.52
N ASP A 269 9.78 -13.78 23.55
CA ASP A 269 9.56 -15.09 24.18
C ASP A 269 8.10 -15.54 24.03
N TYR A 270 7.92 -16.82 23.70
CA TYR A 270 6.63 -17.51 23.76
C TYR A 270 6.62 -18.50 24.93
N SER A 271 5.47 -18.64 25.60
CA SER A 271 5.35 -19.57 26.72
C SER A 271 5.58 -21.04 26.34
N GLY A 272 5.24 -21.43 25.11
CA GLY A 272 5.52 -22.77 24.57
C GLY A 272 6.86 -22.90 23.82
N GLY A 273 7.70 -21.86 23.84
CA GLY A 273 9.06 -21.86 23.29
C GLY A 273 9.16 -21.42 21.83
N ASP A 274 10.40 -21.26 21.37
CA ASP A 274 10.75 -20.58 20.10
C ASP A 274 10.36 -21.34 18.81
N ASN A 275 10.01 -22.63 18.94
CA ASN A 275 9.61 -23.47 17.80
C ASN A 275 8.09 -23.49 17.57
N GLU A 276 7.30 -22.92 18.48
CA GLU A 276 5.84 -22.91 18.36
C GLU A 276 5.37 -21.74 17.48
N GLY A 277 4.51 -22.03 16.52
CA GLY A 277 3.76 -21.02 15.77
C GLY A 277 2.41 -20.78 16.41
N LEU A 278 2.14 -19.53 16.77
CA LEU A 278 0.87 -19.14 17.40
C LEU A 278 -0.06 -18.49 16.40
N HIS A 279 -1.29 -18.96 16.31
CA HIS A 279 -2.36 -18.19 15.66
C HIS A 279 -2.59 -16.88 16.45
N PRO A 280 -2.84 -15.73 15.81
CA PRO A 280 -2.92 -14.44 16.50
C PRO A 280 -3.90 -14.36 17.67
N TRP A 281 -5.04 -15.08 17.66
CA TRP A 281 -5.92 -15.14 18.84
C TRP A 281 -5.27 -15.75 20.10
N LYS A 282 -4.24 -16.57 19.93
CA LYS A 282 -3.40 -17.16 20.97
C LYS A 282 -2.02 -16.47 21.05
N GLY A 283 -1.77 -15.46 20.21
CA GLY A 283 -0.46 -14.83 20.07
C GLY A 283 -0.02 -14.09 21.34
N GLU A 284 1.28 -14.11 21.59
CA GLU A 284 1.94 -13.45 22.71
C GLU A 284 2.88 -12.36 22.20
N THR A 285 3.07 -11.29 22.98
CA THR A 285 4.04 -10.22 22.64
C THR A 285 4.84 -9.85 23.89
N LYS A 286 5.79 -10.71 24.26
CA LYS A 286 6.73 -10.48 25.37
C LYS A 286 8.09 -10.13 24.80
N LEU A 287 8.46 -8.86 24.85
CA LEU A 287 9.72 -8.37 24.30
C LEU A 287 10.92 -8.96 25.05
N HIS A 288 11.88 -9.51 24.32
CA HIS A 288 13.12 -10.03 24.88
C HIS A 288 14.27 -9.85 23.89
N TYR A 289 15.04 -8.78 24.09
CA TYR A 289 16.19 -8.46 23.25
C TYR A 289 17.40 -9.31 23.62
N THR A 290 17.85 -10.14 22.69
CA THR A 290 19.03 -11.01 22.82
C THR A 290 20.13 -10.67 21.79
N GLY A 291 19.98 -9.56 21.10
CA GLY A 291 20.97 -9.07 20.12
C GLY A 291 22.23 -8.47 20.75
N PRO A 292 23.20 -8.05 19.93
CA PRO A 292 24.45 -7.45 20.39
C PRO A 292 24.22 -6.11 21.11
N LYS A 293 25.01 -5.82 22.14
CA LYS A 293 24.94 -4.55 22.86
C LYS A 293 25.35 -3.37 21.95
N PRO A 294 24.54 -2.29 21.83
CA PRO A 294 24.95 -1.11 21.09
C PRO A 294 26.18 -0.39 21.69
N PRO A 295 27.05 0.23 20.86
CA PRO A 295 27.03 0.21 19.39
C PRO A 295 27.58 -1.11 18.83
N PHE A 296 26.96 -1.61 17.77
CA PHE A 296 27.43 -2.76 17.00
C PHE A 296 27.46 -2.41 15.51
N THR A 297 28.25 -3.13 14.72
CA THR A 297 28.41 -2.90 13.28
C THR A 297 27.72 -3.95 12.41
N THR A 298 27.35 -5.10 12.98
CA THR A 298 26.68 -6.19 12.26
C THR A 298 25.76 -6.99 13.19
N LEU A 299 24.72 -7.59 12.62
CA LEU A 299 23.87 -8.62 13.26
C LEU A 299 24.22 -10.03 12.79
N GLU A 300 25.17 -10.18 11.85
CA GLU A 300 25.60 -11.47 11.33
C GLU A 300 26.05 -12.41 12.47
N GLY A 301 25.63 -13.67 12.39
CA GLY A 301 25.89 -14.68 13.42
C GLY A 301 24.97 -14.62 14.65
N SER A 302 24.09 -13.61 14.76
CA SER A 302 23.08 -13.56 15.82
C SER A 302 21.96 -14.57 15.54
N GLU A 303 21.57 -15.32 16.57
CA GLU A 303 20.44 -16.25 16.50
C GLU A 303 19.11 -15.51 16.28
N LYS A 304 18.81 -14.51 17.11
CA LYS A 304 17.67 -13.60 16.93
C LYS A 304 18.16 -12.24 16.43
N TYR A 305 17.54 -11.72 15.38
CA TYR A 305 18.05 -10.53 14.67
C TYR A 305 16.98 -9.51 14.25
N SER A 306 15.74 -9.63 14.72
CA SER A 306 14.66 -8.72 14.33
C SER A 306 13.61 -8.49 15.42
N PHE A 307 13.01 -7.30 15.43
CA PHE A 307 11.78 -7.00 16.18
C PHE A 307 10.51 -7.42 15.43
N LEU A 308 10.60 -7.84 14.17
CA LEU A 308 9.47 -8.42 13.45
C LEU A 308 9.33 -9.89 13.84
N LYS A 309 8.10 -10.30 14.20
CA LYS A 309 7.72 -11.72 14.22
C LYS A 309 7.71 -12.29 12.81
N THR A 310 7.58 -13.61 12.70
CA THR A 310 7.64 -14.33 11.42
C THR A 310 6.31 -14.98 11.08
N PRO A 311 5.38 -14.30 10.38
CA PRO A 311 4.13 -14.90 9.96
C PRO A 311 4.33 -15.87 8.79
N ARG A 312 3.55 -16.96 8.79
CA ARG A 312 3.44 -17.94 7.71
C ARG A 312 1.98 -18.28 7.47
N TRP A 313 1.63 -18.59 6.23
CA TRP A 313 0.31 -19.12 5.88
C TRP A 313 0.47 -20.59 5.53
N LYS A 314 -0.13 -21.49 6.33
CA LYS A 314 0.04 -22.95 6.22
C LYS A 314 1.52 -23.38 6.16
N GLY A 315 2.38 -22.67 6.87
CA GLY A 315 3.84 -22.91 6.89
C GLY A 315 4.62 -22.26 5.74
N HIS A 316 3.96 -21.66 4.75
CA HIS A 316 4.60 -20.97 3.63
C HIS A 316 4.93 -19.51 3.96
N ALA A 317 6.12 -19.06 3.55
CA ALA A 317 6.44 -17.64 3.48
C ALA A 317 5.66 -17.00 2.32
N MET A 318 4.95 -15.89 2.61
CA MET A 318 4.05 -15.22 1.67
C MET A 318 4.51 -13.78 1.43
N GLU A 319 4.51 -13.36 0.17
CA GLU A 319 4.57 -11.95 -0.20
C GLU A 319 3.17 -11.35 -0.19
N VAL A 320 3.04 -10.16 0.40
CA VAL A 320 1.79 -9.40 0.43
C VAL A 320 2.02 -8.01 -0.17
N GLY A 321 0.97 -7.35 -0.64
CA GLY A 321 1.06 -6.01 -1.20
C GLY A 321 0.38 -5.87 -2.55
N PRO A 322 0.64 -4.77 -3.27
CA PRO A 322 0.05 -4.52 -4.57
C PRO A 322 0.28 -5.67 -5.56
N LEU A 323 1.48 -6.26 -5.61
CA LEU A 323 1.75 -7.39 -6.48
C LEU A 323 0.88 -8.60 -6.13
N ALA A 324 0.77 -8.95 -4.85
CA ALA A 324 -0.08 -10.06 -4.41
C ALA A 324 -1.56 -9.84 -4.81
N ARG A 325 -2.11 -8.64 -4.59
CA ARG A 325 -3.48 -8.29 -4.98
C ARG A 325 -3.69 -8.38 -6.49
N VAL A 326 -2.76 -7.84 -7.27
CA VAL A 326 -2.82 -7.87 -8.73
C VAL A 326 -2.77 -9.30 -9.25
N LEU A 327 -1.88 -10.13 -8.72
CA LEU A 327 -1.75 -11.54 -9.11
C LEU A 327 -3.00 -12.35 -8.74
N VAL A 328 -3.52 -12.20 -7.51
CA VAL A 328 -4.76 -12.87 -7.10
C VAL A 328 -5.94 -12.40 -7.95
N GLY A 329 -6.04 -11.11 -8.25
CA GLY A 329 -7.06 -10.55 -9.15
C GLY A 329 -6.98 -11.11 -10.57
N TYR A 330 -5.77 -11.16 -11.13
CA TYR A 330 -5.48 -11.68 -12.46
C TYR A 330 -5.78 -13.18 -12.56
N ALA A 331 -5.26 -13.99 -11.64
CA ALA A 331 -5.47 -15.44 -11.57
C ALA A 331 -6.95 -15.80 -11.33
N SER A 332 -7.70 -14.96 -10.60
CA SER A 332 -9.15 -15.13 -10.42
C SER A 332 -9.98 -14.77 -11.67
N GLY A 333 -9.34 -14.27 -12.74
CA GLY A 333 -10.03 -13.89 -13.98
C GLY A 333 -10.91 -12.64 -13.85
N LYS A 334 -10.69 -11.78 -12.85
CA LYS A 334 -11.43 -10.50 -12.75
C LYS A 334 -11.07 -9.60 -13.94
N SER A 335 -12.08 -9.20 -14.71
CA SER A 335 -11.92 -8.45 -15.97
C SER A 335 -11.02 -7.23 -15.83
N ASP A 336 -11.23 -6.43 -14.80
CA ASP A 336 -10.53 -5.15 -14.63
C ASP A 336 -9.03 -5.37 -14.41
N PHE A 337 -8.68 -6.40 -13.63
CA PHE A 337 -7.28 -6.80 -13.42
C PHE A 337 -6.67 -7.36 -14.70
N VAL A 338 -7.36 -8.28 -15.37
CA VAL A 338 -6.85 -8.91 -16.60
C VAL A 338 -6.58 -7.86 -17.68
N THR A 339 -7.51 -6.93 -17.90
CA THR A 339 -7.36 -5.85 -18.88
C THR A 339 -6.18 -4.95 -18.55
N VAL A 340 -6.14 -4.38 -17.34
CA VAL A 340 -5.10 -3.39 -17.00
C VAL A 340 -3.70 -4.04 -16.94
N VAL A 341 -3.58 -5.26 -16.42
CA VAL A 341 -2.30 -5.99 -16.40
C VAL A 341 -1.81 -6.25 -17.82
N ASN A 342 -2.68 -6.78 -18.69
CA ASN A 342 -2.29 -7.07 -20.08
C ASN A 342 -1.92 -5.80 -20.84
N ASP A 343 -2.62 -4.68 -20.61
CA ASP A 343 -2.29 -3.40 -21.23
C ASP A 343 -0.91 -2.88 -20.79
N VAL A 344 -0.58 -2.96 -19.50
CA VAL A 344 0.74 -2.56 -18.99
C VAL A 344 1.85 -3.45 -19.55
N LEU A 345 1.67 -4.77 -19.52
CA LEU A 345 2.64 -5.72 -20.08
C LEU A 345 2.86 -5.50 -21.57
N LYS A 346 1.78 -5.27 -22.33
CA LYS A 346 1.85 -4.96 -23.76
C LYS A 346 2.57 -3.65 -24.03
N LYS A 347 2.27 -2.58 -23.29
CA LYS A 347 2.94 -1.27 -23.45
C LYS A 347 4.45 -1.37 -23.15
N LEU A 348 4.82 -2.19 -22.18
CA LEU A 348 6.22 -2.40 -21.82
C LEU A 348 6.90 -3.50 -22.64
N ASP A 349 6.18 -4.20 -23.52
CA ASP A 349 6.68 -5.36 -24.26
C ASP A 349 7.36 -6.38 -23.32
N LEU A 350 6.63 -6.76 -22.27
CA LEU A 350 7.08 -7.70 -21.23
C LEU A 350 6.13 -8.90 -21.12
N PRO A 351 6.66 -10.10 -20.85
CA PRO A 351 5.83 -11.27 -20.61
C PRO A 351 5.28 -11.27 -19.17
N VAL A 352 4.29 -12.12 -18.88
CA VAL A 352 3.63 -12.17 -17.56
C VAL A 352 4.59 -12.52 -16.42
N GLU A 353 5.65 -13.27 -16.71
CA GLU A 353 6.69 -13.64 -15.75
C GLU A 353 7.45 -12.42 -15.22
N ALA A 354 7.46 -11.31 -15.96
CA ALA A 354 8.08 -10.06 -15.50
C ALA A 354 7.35 -9.46 -14.29
N LEU A 355 6.11 -9.88 -14.00
CA LEU A 355 5.41 -9.48 -12.76
C LEU A 355 6.13 -9.98 -11.50
N PHE A 356 6.86 -11.09 -11.58
CA PHE A 356 7.57 -11.68 -10.44
C PHE A 356 8.96 -11.05 -10.26
N SER A 357 9.01 -9.72 -10.10
CA SER A 357 10.25 -8.95 -10.08
C SER A 357 10.11 -7.63 -9.31
N THR A 358 11.23 -6.93 -9.12
CA THR A 358 11.24 -5.54 -8.61
C THR A 358 10.39 -4.62 -9.48
N LEU A 359 10.55 -4.69 -10.81
CA LEU A 359 9.73 -3.89 -11.74
C LEU A 359 8.24 -4.26 -11.64
N GLY A 360 7.95 -5.55 -11.51
CA GLY A 360 6.61 -6.08 -11.38
C GLY A 360 5.89 -5.55 -10.15
N ARG A 361 6.56 -5.46 -9.00
CA ARG A 361 6.00 -4.82 -7.78
C ARG A 361 5.70 -3.35 -7.99
N THR A 362 6.64 -2.61 -8.58
CA THR A 362 6.48 -1.18 -8.86
C THR A 362 5.32 -0.93 -9.82
N ALA A 363 5.22 -1.71 -10.91
CA ALA A 363 4.11 -1.66 -11.85
C ALA A 363 2.77 -2.06 -11.20
N ALA A 364 2.76 -3.11 -10.37
CA ALA A 364 1.57 -3.55 -9.66
C ALA A 364 1.01 -2.46 -8.74
N ARG A 365 1.85 -1.64 -8.10
CA ARG A 365 1.40 -0.49 -7.31
C ARG A 365 0.69 0.57 -8.15
N ALA A 366 1.14 0.82 -9.37
CA ALA A 366 0.45 1.71 -10.30
C ALA A 366 -0.88 1.13 -10.76
N ILE A 367 -0.91 -0.15 -11.12
CA ILE A 367 -2.14 -0.87 -11.52
C ILE A 367 -3.18 -0.82 -10.39
N ASP A 368 -2.76 -1.16 -9.18
CA ASP A 368 -3.56 -1.11 -7.97
C ASP A 368 -4.12 0.30 -7.73
N CYS A 369 -3.29 1.33 -7.84
CA CYS A 369 -3.70 2.73 -7.73
C CYS A 369 -4.74 3.15 -8.79
N LEU A 370 -4.54 2.74 -10.04
CA LEU A 370 -5.43 3.09 -11.15
C LEU A 370 -6.83 2.45 -10.97
N LEU A 371 -6.87 1.16 -10.62
CA LEU A 371 -8.13 0.47 -10.35
C LEU A 371 -8.89 1.13 -9.19
N ILE A 372 -8.19 1.42 -8.09
CA ILE A 372 -8.79 2.09 -6.92
C ILE A 372 -9.31 3.48 -7.28
N GLN A 373 -8.60 4.23 -8.13
CA GLN A 373 -9.04 5.54 -8.58
C GLN A 373 -10.36 5.49 -9.35
N HIS A 374 -10.59 4.44 -10.14
CA HIS A 374 -11.88 4.25 -10.84
C HIS A 374 -12.98 3.85 -9.85
N TRP A 375 -12.70 2.91 -8.97
CA TRP A 375 -13.66 2.47 -7.94
C TRP A 375 -14.01 3.57 -6.94
N MET A 376 -13.09 4.50 -6.65
CA MET A 376 -13.36 5.66 -5.81
C MET A 376 -14.47 6.54 -6.39
N GLN A 377 -14.47 6.74 -7.71
CA GLN A 377 -15.52 7.50 -8.39
C GLN A 377 -16.85 6.76 -8.33
N GLU A 378 -16.85 5.44 -8.58
CA GLU A 378 -18.05 4.60 -8.47
C GLU A 378 -18.67 4.65 -7.07
N ASP A 379 -17.85 4.53 -6.02
CA ASP A 379 -18.32 4.58 -4.63
C ASP A 379 -18.85 5.97 -4.26
N PHE A 380 -18.24 7.03 -4.80
CA PHE A 380 -18.74 8.39 -4.60
C PHE A 380 -20.06 8.64 -5.32
N ASP A 381 -20.24 8.10 -6.53
CA ASP A 381 -21.51 8.14 -7.25
C ASP A 381 -22.60 7.35 -6.53
N ALA A 382 -22.26 6.18 -5.97
CA ALA A 382 -23.16 5.41 -5.13
C ALA A 382 -23.55 6.17 -3.85
N LEU A 383 -22.60 6.87 -3.21
CA LEU A 383 -22.88 7.71 -2.03
C LEU A 383 -23.85 8.85 -2.37
N LYS A 384 -23.64 9.55 -3.50
CA LYS A 384 -24.60 10.55 -4.01
C LYS A 384 -25.96 9.92 -4.30
N GLY A 385 -26.00 8.67 -4.74
CA GLY A 385 -27.22 7.88 -4.89
C GLY A 385 -27.99 7.72 -3.58
N GLN A 386 -27.31 7.32 -2.50
CA GLN A 386 -27.90 7.21 -1.17
C GLN A 386 -28.46 8.56 -0.69
N VAL A 387 -27.74 9.65 -0.94
CA VAL A 387 -28.21 11.01 -0.60
C VAL A 387 -29.50 11.36 -1.33
N LYS A 388 -29.61 11.05 -2.62
CA LYS A 388 -30.84 11.31 -3.41
C LYS A 388 -32.03 10.47 -2.93
N LEU A 389 -31.79 9.27 -2.42
CA LEU A 389 -32.81 8.39 -1.85
C LEU A 389 -33.16 8.75 -0.39
N ASN A 390 -32.46 9.73 0.20
CA ASN A 390 -32.55 10.08 1.62
C ASN A 390 -32.16 8.93 2.58
N GLU A 391 -31.30 8.02 2.13
CA GLU A 391 -30.75 6.91 2.92
C GLU A 391 -29.46 7.33 3.63
N LEU A 392 -29.61 8.20 4.64
CA LEU A 392 -28.51 8.94 5.25
C LEU A 392 -27.94 8.33 6.55
N SER A 393 -28.39 7.12 6.92
CA SER A 393 -27.91 6.46 8.14
C SER A 393 -26.42 6.14 8.04
N THR A 394 -25.64 6.64 9.01
CA THR A 394 -24.17 6.51 9.07
C THR A 394 -23.68 5.72 10.28
N PHE A 395 -24.58 5.33 11.17
CA PHE A 395 -24.25 4.63 12.40
C PHE A 395 -25.33 3.62 12.80
N ASN A 396 -24.91 2.39 13.05
CA ASN A 396 -25.71 1.38 13.73
C ASN A 396 -25.33 1.34 15.22
N GLY A 397 -26.22 1.87 16.07
CA GLY A 397 -26.03 1.96 17.51
C GLY A 397 -26.52 0.76 18.32
N GLU A 398 -27.04 -0.30 17.69
CA GLU A 398 -27.66 -1.45 18.38
C GLU A 398 -26.73 -2.06 19.45
N LYS A 399 -25.43 -2.15 19.14
CA LYS A 399 -24.39 -2.68 20.03
C LYS A 399 -23.39 -1.62 20.48
N TRP A 400 -23.82 -0.38 20.67
CA TRP A 400 -22.92 0.68 21.15
C TRP A 400 -22.53 0.50 22.63
N GLN A 401 -23.50 0.13 23.47
CA GLN A 401 -23.28 -0.02 24.91
C GLN A 401 -22.62 -1.37 25.22
N PRO A 402 -21.50 -1.44 25.96
CA PRO A 402 -20.84 -2.71 26.29
C PRO A 402 -21.74 -3.73 27.00
N SER A 403 -22.78 -3.28 27.70
CA SER A 403 -23.78 -4.16 28.34
C SER A 403 -24.64 -4.95 27.35
N SER A 404 -24.59 -4.62 26.05
CA SER A 404 -25.29 -5.34 24.97
C SER A 404 -24.41 -6.40 24.30
N TRP A 405 -23.13 -6.50 24.67
CA TRP A 405 -22.18 -7.41 24.04
C TRP A 405 -22.24 -8.79 24.68
N PRO A 406 -21.83 -9.85 23.97
CA PRO A 406 -21.53 -11.13 24.60
C PRO A 406 -20.47 -10.96 25.70
N ASP A 407 -20.59 -11.74 26.79
CA ASP A 407 -19.59 -11.74 27.86
C ASP A 407 -18.21 -12.16 27.36
N GLU A 408 -18.16 -13.08 26.40
CA GLU A 408 -16.93 -13.53 25.74
C GLU A 408 -17.17 -13.50 24.22
N CYS A 409 -16.31 -12.79 23.48
CA CYS A 409 -16.33 -12.81 22.03
C CYS A 409 -14.95 -12.58 21.43
N GLU A 410 -14.77 -13.07 20.21
CA GLU A 410 -13.53 -12.90 19.45
C GLU A 410 -13.86 -12.47 18.01
N GLY A 411 -13.03 -11.59 17.47
CA GLY A 411 -13.24 -11.06 16.13
C GLY A 411 -11.94 -10.93 15.35
N VAL A 412 -12.09 -10.82 14.03
CA VAL A 412 -11.01 -10.55 13.10
C VAL A 412 -11.41 -9.42 12.14
N GLY A 413 -10.57 -8.40 12.08
CA GLY A 413 -10.70 -7.27 11.16
C GLY A 413 -9.60 -7.32 10.12
N LEU A 414 -9.97 -7.62 8.89
CA LEU A 414 -9.06 -7.66 7.74
C LEU A 414 -9.16 -6.39 6.92
N CYS A 415 -8.01 -5.92 6.43
CA CYS A 415 -7.92 -4.94 5.37
C CYS A 415 -6.83 -5.31 4.36
N GLU A 416 -6.95 -4.80 3.14
CA GLU A 416 -5.82 -4.70 2.21
C GLU A 416 -5.14 -3.35 2.40
N ALA A 417 -4.23 -3.19 3.37
CA ALA A 417 -3.48 -1.95 3.49
C ALA A 417 -2.66 -1.65 2.21
N PRO A 418 -2.16 -0.41 2.03
CA PRO A 418 -1.35 -0.10 0.84
C PRO A 418 -0.21 -1.07 0.60
N ARG A 419 0.43 -1.52 1.69
CA ARG A 419 1.53 -2.49 1.69
C ARG A 419 1.10 -3.96 1.70
N GLY A 420 -0.20 -4.28 1.80
CA GLY A 420 -0.71 -5.66 1.69
C GLY A 420 -1.72 -6.08 2.75
N ALA A 421 -1.79 -7.39 2.97
CA ALA A 421 -2.70 -8.05 3.89
C ALA A 421 -2.46 -7.64 5.36
N LEU A 422 -3.45 -6.96 5.96
CA LEU A 422 -3.45 -6.51 7.35
C LEU A 422 -4.58 -7.22 8.12
N ALA A 423 -4.26 -7.79 9.27
CA ALA A 423 -5.23 -8.39 10.16
C ALA A 423 -5.09 -7.87 11.60
N HIS A 424 -6.23 -7.56 12.21
CA HIS A 424 -6.37 -7.31 13.64
C HIS A 424 -7.22 -8.43 14.24
N TYR A 425 -6.68 -9.14 15.23
CA TYR A 425 -7.39 -10.18 15.98
C TYR A 425 -7.65 -9.68 17.38
N ILE A 426 -8.90 -9.73 17.82
CA ILE A 426 -9.34 -9.24 19.12
C ILE A 426 -10.05 -10.33 19.90
N LYS A 427 -9.81 -10.38 21.21
CA LYS A 427 -10.62 -11.09 22.19
C LYS A 427 -11.14 -10.11 23.23
N ILE A 428 -12.43 -10.18 23.49
CA ILE A 428 -13.14 -9.33 24.45
C ILE A 428 -13.77 -10.24 25.51
N SER A 429 -13.51 -9.91 26.78
CA SER A 429 -14.14 -10.52 27.96
C SER A 429 -14.76 -9.41 28.81
N LYS A 430 -16.04 -9.55 29.17
CA LYS A 430 -16.80 -8.63 30.05
C LYS A 430 -16.63 -7.17 29.64
N GLY A 431 -16.76 -6.91 28.33
CA GLY A 431 -16.63 -5.56 27.75
C GLY A 431 -15.21 -4.98 27.73
N LYS A 432 -14.17 -5.79 27.98
CA LYS A 432 -12.77 -5.37 27.98
C LYS A 432 -11.94 -6.23 27.02
N VAL A 433 -10.96 -5.61 26.36
CA VAL A 433 -9.99 -6.33 25.52
C VAL A 433 -9.07 -7.16 26.40
N VAL A 434 -9.02 -8.47 26.18
CA VAL A 434 -8.12 -9.40 26.90
C VAL A 434 -6.98 -9.92 26.03
N ASN A 435 -7.13 -9.88 24.70
CA ASN A 435 -6.01 -10.05 23.77
C ASN A 435 -6.25 -9.20 22.51
N TYR A 436 -5.18 -8.63 21.97
CA TYR A 436 -5.21 -7.88 20.72
C TYR A 436 -3.90 -8.10 19.97
N GLN A 437 -3.95 -8.80 18.84
CA GLN A 437 -2.78 -9.14 18.05
C GLN A 437 -2.94 -8.63 16.61
N LEU A 438 -1.84 -8.15 16.04
CA LEU A 438 -1.83 -7.56 14.71
C LEU A 438 -0.82 -8.31 13.86
N VAL A 439 -1.25 -8.79 12.70
CA VAL A 439 -0.35 -9.28 11.66
C VAL A 439 -0.39 -8.27 10.52
N VAL A 440 0.70 -7.53 10.36
CA VAL A 440 0.80 -6.33 9.53
C VAL A 440 1.55 -6.66 8.24
N PRO A 441 1.31 -5.97 7.10
CA PRO A 441 1.89 -6.39 5.82
C PRO A 441 3.43 -6.43 5.82
N THR A 442 4.06 -5.42 6.42
CA THR A 442 5.53 -5.39 6.53
C THR A 442 6.06 -6.44 7.50
N THR A 443 5.25 -6.93 8.46
CA THR A 443 5.62 -8.12 9.25
C THR A 443 5.74 -9.34 8.35
N TRP A 444 4.84 -9.53 7.37
CA TRP A 444 4.99 -10.59 6.36
C TRP A 444 6.27 -10.41 5.55
N ASN A 445 6.40 -9.27 4.88
CA ASN A 445 7.45 -9.06 3.89
C ASN A 445 8.86 -8.97 4.50
N GLY A 446 8.99 -8.31 5.65
CA GLY A 446 10.27 -8.05 6.31
C GLY A 446 10.60 -8.99 7.47
N SER A 447 9.78 -10.01 7.74
CA SER A 447 10.05 -10.94 8.85
C SER A 447 11.41 -11.65 8.70
N PRO A 448 12.06 -12.01 9.82
CA PRO A 448 13.24 -12.86 9.77
C PRO A 448 12.84 -14.30 9.41
N ARG A 449 13.83 -15.19 9.31
CA ARG A 449 13.63 -16.62 9.03
C ARG A 449 12.82 -17.32 10.12
N ASP A 450 12.13 -18.39 9.73
CA ASP A 450 11.52 -19.33 10.68
C ASP A 450 12.52 -20.41 11.12
N ALA A 451 12.07 -21.34 11.98
CA ALA A 451 12.89 -22.47 12.43
C ALA A 451 13.36 -23.40 11.29
N GLN A 452 12.64 -23.42 10.16
CA GLN A 452 13.01 -24.17 8.96
C GLN A 452 13.98 -23.38 8.05
N GLN A 453 14.48 -22.23 8.51
CA GLN A 453 15.38 -21.34 7.76
C GLN A 453 14.76 -20.78 6.47
N GLN A 454 13.43 -20.79 6.33
CA GLN A 454 12.76 -20.21 5.18
C GLN A 454 12.89 -18.68 5.24
N ARG A 455 13.41 -18.10 4.15
CA ARG A 455 13.49 -16.64 3.98
C ARG A 455 12.11 -16.05 3.72
N SER A 456 11.91 -14.84 4.22
CA SER A 456 10.75 -14.01 3.91
C SER A 456 11.03 -13.11 2.69
N PRO A 457 10.00 -12.44 2.12
CA PRO A 457 10.09 -11.73 0.85
C PRO A 457 11.28 -10.77 0.71
N PHE A 458 11.58 -9.92 1.69
CA PHE A 458 12.70 -8.97 1.60
C PHE A 458 14.06 -9.66 1.52
N GLU A 459 14.33 -10.68 2.33
CA GLU A 459 15.60 -11.43 2.24
C GLU A 459 15.69 -12.18 0.92
N ALA A 460 14.57 -12.80 0.49
CA ALA A 460 14.54 -13.59 -0.74
C ALA A 460 14.68 -12.72 -2.00
N SER A 461 14.14 -11.50 -2.00
CA SER A 461 14.15 -10.62 -3.17
C SER A 461 15.54 -10.07 -3.47
N LEU A 462 16.39 -9.89 -2.46
CA LEU A 462 17.76 -9.43 -2.65
C LEU A 462 18.70 -10.47 -3.28
N ILE A 463 18.32 -11.75 -3.28
CA ILE A 463 19.16 -12.81 -3.85
C ILE A 463 19.23 -12.67 -5.38
N GLY A 464 20.45 -12.55 -5.89
CA GLY A 464 20.70 -12.42 -7.34
C GLY A 464 20.47 -11.01 -7.90
N VAL A 465 20.16 -10.02 -7.06
CA VAL A 465 20.12 -8.61 -7.49
C VAL A 465 21.54 -8.16 -7.85
N PRO A 466 21.77 -7.57 -9.05
CA PRO A 466 23.07 -7.03 -9.41
C PRO A 466 23.42 -5.87 -8.48
N CYS A 467 24.69 -5.74 -8.09
CA CYS A 467 25.17 -4.59 -7.33
C CYS A 467 26.48 -4.13 -7.94
N ALA A 468 26.40 -3.14 -8.84
CA ALA A 468 27.57 -2.69 -9.60
C ALA A 468 28.63 -2.05 -8.71
N LYS A 469 28.21 -1.34 -7.66
CA LYS A 469 29.09 -0.68 -6.69
C LYS A 469 28.58 -0.96 -5.27
N PRO A 470 29.23 -1.87 -4.51
CA PRO A 470 28.78 -2.25 -3.17
C PRO A 470 28.64 -1.09 -2.18
N ASP A 471 29.50 -0.07 -2.30
CA ASP A 471 29.44 1.13 -1.45
C ASP A 471 28.31 2.11 -1.86
N GLU A 472 27.62 1.86 -2.97
CA GLU A 472 26.49 2.62 -3.49
C GLU A 472 25.36 1.67 -3.93
N PRO A 473 24.64 1.03 -2.99
CA PRO A 473 23.78 -0.13 -3.25
C PRO A 473 22.41 0.24 -3.84
N VAL A 474 22.37 1.06 -4.89
CA VAL A 474 21.15 1.57 -5.54
C VAL A 474 20.21 0.43 -5.94
N GLU A 475 20.73 -0.65 -6.51
CA GLU A 475 19.92 -1.79 -6.96
C GLU A 475 19.26 -2.56 -5.80
N LEU A 476 19.93 -2.62 -4.64
CA LEU A 476 19.35 -3.21 -3.44
C LEU A 476 18.23 -2.32 -2.90
N LEU A 477 18.43 -0.99 -2.89
CA LEU A 477 17.39 -0.02 -2.52
C LEU A 477 16.17 -0.13 -3.43
N ARG A 478 16.36 -0.23 -4.75
CA ARG A 478 15.26 -0.44 -5.71
C ARG A 478 14.40 -1.63 -5.31
N THR A 479 15.01 -2.73 -4.89
CA THR A 479 14.30 -3.96 -4.52
C THR A 479 13.55 -3.84 -3.20
N ILE A 480 14.15 -3.18 -2.20
CA ILE A 480 13.51 -2.98 -0.88
C ILE A 480 12.40 -1.94 -0.94
N HIS A 481 12.57 -0.89 -1.76
CA HIS A 481 11.56 0.14 -1.96
C HIS A 481 10.43 -0.30 -2.91
N SER A 482 10.61 -1.28 -3.79
CA SER A 482 9.53 -1.78 -4.67
C SER A 482 8.44 -2.50 -3.89
#